data_AF-A0A8E0RQ26-F1
#
_entry.id   AF-A0A8E0RQ26-F1
#
_cell.length_a   1.000
_cell.length_b   1.000
_cell.length_c   1.000
_cell.angle_alpha   90.00
_cell.angle_beta   90.00
_cell.angle_gamma   90.00
#
_symmetry.space_group_name_H-M   'P 1'
#
loop_
_entity.id
_entity.type
_entity.pdbx_description
1 polymer ?
#
loop_
_entity_poly.entity_id
_entity_poly.type
_entity_poly.pdbx_seq_one_letter_code
_entity_poly.pdbx_strand_id
1 'polypeptide(L)'
;MEFKDSDCLCDYLSHKKRLTDLFFPDHKNPIISRYSNAYKDFWNFLQKLQKWVQSRCSSEDSCLLSQKRDRLNIRTVNYRLEDFLRHREVDRHSSRALSRQNFLCFHLIFDMYLDFLQKQKVSRIVKLKRDQAALPMAAFRSQLLDQLNTHRVVVVAGDTGCGKSTQVPQYLHFGELDSYGQPVGKGYRRIAVTQPRRIACISLAARVSTEMLNELGSKVAFQVHERHWQTDCLLGLVKCLVMARPELRVVLMSATINVQLFSSFFDNCPIIEAIMEPARAYAEQTKRWIILPLHSTLSAVDQEKVFHIAPDGVRKCVLSTNISETSLTIDGIRFVADSGKVKELSWDSSARLRRLKEFPISKASANQRKGRAGRTGPGVCFRFYSQEDYDQFEVCSPVSFFFLLHDWDHSSLSVSHPTSLSVRSRFQ
;
A
#
# COMPACT_ATOMS: atom_id res chain seq x y z
N MET A 1 16.95 -35.88 21.51
CA MET A 1 15.67 -36.04 22.25
C MET A 1 14.61 -36.11 21.18
N GLU A 2 14.13 -37.32 20.93
CA GLU A 2 13.13 -37.62 19.91
C GLU A 2 11.74 -37.35 20.47
N PHE A 3 10.91 -36.64 19.73
CA PHE A 3 9.51 -36.38 20.07
C PHE A 3 8.62 -37.33 19.31
N LYS A 4 7.74 -38.08 19.98
CA LYS A 4 6.75 -38.90 19.26
C LYS A 4 5.54 -38.05 18.92
N ASP A 5 4.87 -38.34 17.81
CA ASP A 5 3.64 -37.62 17.44
C ASP A 5 2.52 -37.85 18.49
N SER A 6 2.55 -38.97 19.20
CA SER A 6 1.70 -39.24 20.36
C SER A 6 1.90 -38.24 21.51
N ASP A 7 3.10 -37.66 21.67
CA ASP A 7 3.36 -36.63 22.69
C ASP A 7 2.56 -35.36 22.40
N CYS A 8 2.26 -35.07 21.12
CA CYS A 8 1.47 -33.93 20.67
C CYS A 8 -0.01 -34.06 21.03
N LEU A 9 -0.51 -35.30 21.11
CA LEU A 9 -1.93 -35.61 21.31
C LEU A 9 -2.34 -35.62 22.79
N CYS A 10 -1.44 -35.23 23.70
CA CYS A 10 -1.74 -35.01 25.10
C CYS A 10 -2.87 -33.98 25.29
N ASP A 11 -3.71 -34.18 26.31
CA ASP A 11 -4.75 -33.22 26.69
C ASP A 11 -4.15 -32.02 27.44
N TYR A 12 -3.47 -31.14 26.71
CA TYR A 12 -2.91 -29.90 27.23
C TYR A 12 -3.97 -28.92 27.75
N LEU A 13 -5.24 -29.05 27.34
CA LEU A 13 -6.32 -28.18 27.80
C LEU A 13 -6.68 -28.45 29.27
N SER A 14 -6.62 -29.71 29.71
CA SER A 14 -6.73 -30.05 31.13
C SER A 14 -5.66 -29.37 32.00
N HIS A 15 -4.52 -29.02 31.41
CA HIS A 15 -3.39 -28.33 32.04
C HIS A 15 -3.30 -26.84 31.68
N LYS A 16 -4.33 -26.25 31.05
CA LYS A 16 -4.29 -24.89 30.49
C LYS A 16 -3.87 -23.81 31.49
N LYS A 17 -4.37 -23.87 32.73
CA LYS A 17 -4.01 -22.90 33.78
C LYS A 17 -2.49 -22.91 34.03
N ARG A 18 -1.94 -24.10 34.30
CA ARG A 18 -0.51 -24.33 34.53
C ARG A 18 0.35 -23.86 33.36
N LEU A 19 -0.01 -24.24 32.14
CA LEU A 19 0.73 -23.87 30.94
C LEU A 19 0.62 -22.37 30.64
N THR A 20 -0.50 -21.75 30.95
CA THR A 20 -0.66 -20.28 30.91
C THR A 20 0.32 -19.61 31.87
N ASP A 21 0.47 -20.14 33.08
CA ASP A 21 1.36 -19.57 34.08
C ASP A 21 2.83 -19.61 33.68
N LEU A 22 3.25 -20.69 33.02
CA LEU A 22 4.64 -20.89 32.57
C LEU A 22 4.96 -20.13 31.27
N PHE A 23 4.13 -20.26 30.23
CA PHE A 23 4.45 -19.78 28.88
C PHE A 23 3.89 -18.39 28.56
N PHE A 24 2.95 -17.89 29.35
CA PHE A 24 2.30 -16.60 29.14
C PHE A 24 2.33 -15.79 30.44
N PRO A 25 3.50 -15.49 31.02
CA PRO A 25 3.58 -14.86 32.33
C PRO A 25 3.03 -13.42 32.34
N ASP A 26 2.55 -12.98 33.49
CA ASP A 26 1.97 -11.64 33.70
C ASP A 26 3.00 -10.64 34.28
N HIS A 27 4.18 -10.58 33.67
CA HIS A 27 5.26 -9.66 34.09
C HIS A 27 5.46 -8.51 33.10
N LYS A 28 6.32 -7.54 33.43
CA LYS A 28 6.66 -6.43 32.53
C LYS A 28 7.39 -6.95 31.28
N ASN A 29 6.72 -6.91 30.14
CA ASN A 29 7.19 -7.32 28.79
C ASN A 29 7.17 -8.83 28.48
N PRO A 30 6.00 -9.51 28.55
CA PRO A 30 5.91 -10.89 28.13
C PRO A 30 5.98 -10.99 26.60
N ILE A 31 6.56 -12.07 26.07
CA ILE A 31 6.59 -12.35 24.62
C ILE A 31 5.17 -12.38 24.05
N ILE A 32 4.24 -13.01 24.78
CA ILE A 32 2.80 -12.99 24.52
C ILE A 32 2.09 -12.69 25.84
N SER A 33 1.38 -11.55 25.90
CA SER A 33 0.55 -11.20 27.06
C SER A 33 -0.70 -12.10 27.14
N ARG A 34 -1.06 -12.52 28.36
CA ARG A 34 -2.30 -13.30 28.65
C ARG A 34 -3.57 -12.65 28.12
N TYR A 35 -3.58 -11.32 28.04
CA TYR A 35 -4.74 -10.54 27.62
C TYR A 35 -4.73 -10.22 26.12
N SER A 36 -3.71 -10.65 25.38
CA SER A 36 -3.57 -10.38 23.95
C SER A 36 -4.39 -11.35 23.09
N ASN A 37 -4.70 -10.92 21.87
CA ASN A 37 -5.30 -11.83 20.87
C ASN A 37 -4.35 -12.99 20.53
N ALA A 38 -3.03 -12.77 20.56
CA ALA A 38 -2.04 -13.81 20.31
C ALA A 38 -2.11 -14.97 21.34
N TYR A 39 -2.50 -14.70 22.59
CA TYR A 39 -2.76 -15.76 23.57
C TYR A 39 -3.94 -16.64 23.16
N LYS A 40 -5.06 -16.04 22.74
CA LYS A 40 -6.23 -16.77 22.25
C LYS A 40 -5.89 -17.57 20.98
N ASP A 41 -5.15 -16.95 20.08
CA ASP A 41 -4.73 -17.55 18.81
C ASP A 41 -3.78 -18.74 19.01
N PHE A 42 -2.93 -18.72 20.04
CA PHE A 42 -2.08 -19.85 20.39
C PHE A 42 -2.89 -21.11 20.72
N TRP A 43 -3.93 -21.00 21.57
CA TRP A 43 -4.76 -22.16 21.92
C TRP A 43 -5.53 -22.71 20.71
N ASN A 44 -5.98 -21.82 19.82
CA ASN A 44 -6.57 -22.22 18.54
C ASN A 44 -5.56 -22.91 17.62
N PHE A 45 -4.31 -22.42 17.60
CA PHE A 45 -3.21 -23.03 16.86
C PHE A 45 -2.90 -24.44 17.38
N LEU A 46 -2.82 -24.61 18.70
CA LEU A 46 -2.58 -25.91 19.34
C LEU A 46 -3.66 -26.94 18.93
N GLN A 47 -4.95 -26.58 19.07
CA GLN A 47 -6.05 -27.48 18.70
C GLN A 47 -6.02 -27.85 17.21
N LYS A 48 -5.71 -26.89 16.32
CA LYS A 48 -5.58 -27.14 14.88
C LYS A 48 -4.39 -28.07 14.59
N LEU A 49 -3.27 -27.87 15.28
CA LEU A 49 -2.08 -28.71 15.14
C LEU A 49 -2.39 -30.15 15.58
N GLN A 50 -3.05 -30.33 16.74
CA GLN A 50 -3.42 -31.65 17.25
C GLN A 50 -4.36 -32.39 16.29
N LYS A 51 -5.39 -31.72 15.76
CA LYS A 51 -6.27 -32.29 14.72
C LYS A 51 -5.51 -32.68 13.47
N TRP A 52 -4.57 -31.85 13.03
CA TRP A 52 -3.74 -32.12 11.86
C TRP A 52 -2.83 -33.34 12.08
N VAL A 53 -2.15 -33.44 13.23
CA VAL A 53 -1.33 -34.60 13.60
C VAL A 53 -2.19 -35.86 13.67
N GLN A 54 -3.35 -35.81 14.35
CA GLN A 54 -4.28 -36.93 14.47
C GLN A 54 -4.76 -37.45 13.10
N SER A 55 -4.98 -36.56 12.12
CA SER A 55 -5.37 -36.93 10.76
C SER A 55 -4.26 -37.63 9.94
N ARG A 56 -3.01 -37.56 10.39
CA ARG A 56 -1.83 -38.10 9.69
C ARG A 56 -1.13 -39.23 10.45
N CYS A 57 -1.51 -39.52 11.68
CA CYS A 57 -1.07 -40.69 12.43
C CYS A 57 -1.71 -41.97 11.84
N SER A 58 -1.13 -42.48 10.76
CA SER A 58 -1.45 -43.82 10.21
C SER A 58 -0.20 -44.68 10.03
N SER A 59 0.99 -44.15 10.31
CA SER A 59 2.26 -44.88 10.27
C SER A 59 3.11 -44.50 11.49
N GLU A 60 3.59 -45.51 12.22
CA GLU A 60 4.29 -45.35 13.51
C GLU A 60 5.69 -44.69 13.39
N ASP A 61 6.18 -44.40 12.18
CA ASP A 61 7.59 -44.07 11.93
C ASP A 61 7.89 -42.64 11.42
N SER A 62 6.90 -41.77 11.19
CA SER A 62 7.21 -40.39 10.76
C SER A 62 7.21 -39.42 11.94
N CYS A 63 8.40 -39.10 12.45
CA CYS A 63 8.59 -38.15 13.54
C CYS A 63 8.46 -36.69 13.05
N LEU A 64 7.24 -36.25 12.71
CA LEU A 64 6.96 -34.96 12.06
C LEU A 64 7.40 -33.76 12.90
N LEU A 65 7.26 -33.87 14.23
CA LEU A 65 7.66 -32.81 15.16
C LEU A 65 9.18 -32.67 15.27
N SER A 66 9.94 -33.77 15.28
CA SER A 66 11.41 -33.68 15.32
C SER A 66 11.96 -33.13 14.01
N GLN A 67 11.39 -33.50 12.86
CA GLN A 67 11.77 -32.90 11.57
C GLN A 67 11.50 -31.38 11.52
N LYS A 68 10.39 -30.92 12.12
CA LYS A 68 10.08 -29.49 12.19
C LYS A 68 10.98 -28.72 13.14
N ARG A 69 11.36 -29.33 14.27
CA ARG A 69 12.27 -28.73 15.26
C ARG A 69 13.58 -28.26 14.62
N ASP A 70 14.16 -29.06 13.73
CA ASP A 70 15.44 -28.74 13.11
C ASP A 70 15.36 -27.56 12.12
N ARG A 71 14.13 -27.22 11.66
CA ARG A 71 13.84 -26.16 10.70
C ARG A 71 13.31 -24.86 11.33
N LEU A 72 13.29 -24.75 12.66
CA LEU A 72 12.85 -23.55 13.35
C LEU A 72 13.95 -22.47 13.33
N ASN A 73 13.57 -21.24 12.99
CA ASN A 73 14.48 -20.09 12.99
C ASN A 73 14.66 -19.53 14.41
N ILE A 74 13.71 -19.80 15.30
CA ILE A 74 13.78 -19.46 16.73
C ILE A 74 14.16 -20.72 17.51
N ARG A 75 15.25 -20.64 18.28
CA ARG A 75 15.55 -21.57 19.37
C ARG A 75 15.59 -20.76 20.64
N THR A 76 14.55 -20.84 21.46
CA THR A 76 14.49 -20.24 22.79
C THR A 76 15.45 -20.99 23.71
N VAL A 77 16.64 -20.44 23.93
CA VAL A 77 17.70 -21.10 24.73
C VAL A 77 17.47 -20.93 26.24
N ASN A 78 16.73 -19.89 26.65
CA ASN A 78 16.58 -19.47 28.05
C ASN A 78 15.50 -20.20 28.86
N TYR A 79 14.70 -21.08 28.26
CA TYR A 79 13.48 -21.62 28.90
C TYR A 79 13.66 -23.03 29.51
N ARG A 80 14.88 -23.59 29.55
CA ARG A 80 15.06 -25.01 29.88
C ARG A 80 15.29 -25.34 31.35
N LEU A 81 15.79 -24.42 32.17
CA LEU A 81 16.17 -24.73 33.56
C LEU A 81 15.18 -24.16 34.58
N GLU A 82 14.84 -22.88 34.51
CA GLU A 82 13.92 -22.24 35.47
C GLU A 82 12.50 -22.82 35.41
N ASP A 83 11.94 -23.02 34.21
CA ASP A 83 10.60 -23.63 34.09
C ASP A 83 10.61 -25.12 34.38
N PHE A 84 11.73 -25.81 34.12
CA PHE A 84 11.91 -27.20 34.56
C PHE A 84 11.95 -27.31 36.08
N LEU A 85 12.62 -26.38 36.77
CA LEU A 85 12.64 -26.30 38.24
C LEU A 85 11.23 -25.97 38.78
N ARG A 86 10.54 -24.98 38.21
CA ARG A 86 9.15 -24.63 38.57
C ARG A 86 8.18 -25.78 38.34
N HIS A 87 8.31 -26.51 37.23
CA HIS A 87 7.49 -27.68 36.90
C HIS A 87 7.69 -28.79 37.94
N ARG A 88 8.94 -29.01 38.37
CA ARG A 88 9.31 -30.04 39.34
C ARG A 88 8.91 -29.70 40.78
N GLU A 89 8.86 -28.41 41.14
CA GLU A 89 8.36 -27.94 42.44
C GLU A 89 6.85 -28.10 42.59
N VAL A 90 6.09 -27.86 41.52
CA VAL A 90 4.61 -27.95 41.50
C VAL A 90 4.10 -29.40 41.48
N ASP A 91 4.88 -30.36 40.95
CA ASP A 91 4.46 -31.77 40.79
C ASP A 91 4.62 -32.65 42.05
N ARG A 92 5.08 -32.12 43.20
CA ARG A 92 5.26 -32.95 44.42
C ARG A 92 3.95 -33.56 44.97
N HIS A 93 2.76 -33.14 44.52
CA HIS A 93 1.49 -33.51 45.15
C HIS A 93 0.32 -33.84 44.20
N SER A 94 0.55 -34.12 42.89
CA SER A 94 -0.56 -34.40 41.96
C SER A 94 -0.37 -35.67 41.12
N SER A 95 -1.35 -36.58 41.17
CA SER A 95 -1.44 -37.80 40.36
C SER A 95 -1.80 -37.56 38.88
N ARG A 96 -2.01 -36.29 38.47
CA ARG A 96 -2.26 -35.85 37.09
C ARG A 96 -1.13 -34.95 36.55
N ALA A 97 0.12 -35.31 36.85
CA ALA A 97 1.28 -34.53 36.42
C ALA A 97 1.52 -34.68 34.90
N LEU A 98 1.83 -33.57 34.22
CA LEU A 98 2.32 -33.57 32.85
C LEU A 98 3.69 -34.25 32.82
N SER A 99 3.84 -35.31 32.01
CA SER A 99 5.14 -35.98 31.87
C SER A 99 6.19 -35.00 31.35
N ARG A 100 7.46 -35.23 31.70
CA ARG A 100 8.57 -34.42 31.18
C ARG A 100 8.55 -34.35 29.65
N GLN A 101 8.19 -35.45 28.99
CA GLN A 101 8.16 -35.55 27.54
C GLN A 101 7.02 -34.71 26.94
N ASN A 102 5.81 -34.77 27.51
CA ASN A 102 4.68 -33.93 27.06
C ASN A 102 4.94 -32.45 27.33
N PHE A 103 5.57 -32.10 28.46
CA PHE A 103 5.97 -30.71 28.72
C PHE A 103 6.94 -30.17 27.66
N LEU A 104 7.97 -30.96 27.33
CA LEU A 104 8.93 -30.59 26.29
C LEU A 104 8.29 -30.51 24.89
N CYS A 105 7.31 -31.38 24.62
CA CYS A 105 6.52 -31.32 23.40
C CYS A 105 5.69 -30.02 23.33
N PHE A 106 5.02 -29.63 24.42
CA PHE A 106 4.30 -28.35 24.49
C PHE A 106 5.22 -27.15 24.26
N HIS A 107 6.41 -27.16 24.85
CA HIS A 107 7.42 -26.12 24.62
C HIS A 107 7.80 -26.03 23.14
N LEU A 108 8.03 -27.17 22.47
CA LEU A 108 8.29 -27.17 21.03
C LEU A 108 7.11 -26.59 20.24
N ILE A 109 5.87 -26.89 20.62
CA ILE A 109 4.67 -26.32 19.99
C ILE A 109 4.60 -24.79 20.20
N PHE A 110 4.98 -24.31 21.38
CA PHE A 110 5.10 -22.89 21.67
C PHE A 110 6.16 -22.22 20.80
N ASP A 111 7.35 -22.81 20.66
CA ASP A 111 8.41 -22.32 19.77
C ASP A 111 7.97 -22.30 18.31
N MET A 112 7.25 -23.32 17.86
CA MET A 112 6.66 -23.36 16.52
C MET A 112 5.67 -22.20 16.29
N TYR A 113 4.87 -21.85 17.31
CA TYR A 113 3.95 -20.72 17.22
C TYR A 113 4.69 -19.38 17.18
N LEU A 114 5.74 -19.21 17.98
CA LEU A 114 6.58 -18.00 17.92
C LEU A 114 7.29 -17.85 16.57
N ASP A 115 7.84 -18.94 16.03
CA ASP A 115 8.45 -18.97 14.69
C ASP A 115 7.43 -18.64 13.60
N PHE A 116 6.20 -19.15 13.72
CA PHE A 116 5.08 -18.80 12.84
C PHE A 116 4.75 -17.31 12.89
N LEU A 117 4.61 -16.72 14.08
CA LEU A 117 4.36 -15.28 14.25
C LEU A 117 5.50 -14.44 13.66
N GLN A 118 6.76 -14.84 13.88
CA GLN A 118 7.92 -14.14 13.32
C GLN A 118 7.91 -14.22 11.79
N LYS A 119 7.70 -15.41 11.21
CA LYS A 119 7.61 -15.59 9.75
C LYS A 119 6.50 -14.73 9.14
N GLN A 120 5.34 -14.64 9.79
CA GLN A 120 4.27 -13.74 9.36
C GLN A 120 4.70 -12.26 9.40
N LYS A 121 5.34 -11.81 10.49
CA LYS A 121 5.83 -10.43 10.60
C LYS A 121 6.87 -10.12 9.52
N VAL A 122 7.87 -11.00 9.34
CA VAL A 122 8.91 -10.84 8.31
C VAL A 122 8.29 -10.82 6.90
N SER A 123 7.37 -11.74 6.60
CA SER A 123 6.66 -11.76 5.31
C SER A 123 5.92 -10.46 5.03
N ARG A 124 5.23 -9.89 6.03
CA ARG A 124 4.58 -8.57 5.92
C ARG A 124 5.58 -7.45 5.65
N ILE A 125 6.72 -7.44 6.33
CA ILE A 125 7.79 -6.44 6.12
C ILE A 125 8.37 -6.57 4.70
N VAL A 126 8.68 -7.79 4.26
CA VAL A 126 9.21 -8.05 2.92
C VAL A 126 8.21 -7.60 1.85
N LYS A 127 6.92 -7.94 2.02
CA LYS A 127 5.86 -7.47 1.12
C LYS A 127 5.79 -5.94 1.09
N LEU A 128 5.76 -5.28 2.25
CA LEU A 128 5.73 -3.83 2.35
C LEU A 128 6.91 -3.18 1.61
N LYS A 129 8.14 -3.69 1.78
CA LYS A 129 9.33 -3.17 1.10
C LYS A 129 9.27 -3.37 -0.41
N ARG A 130 8.79 -4.54 -0.86
CA ARG A 130 8.55 -4.80 -2.30
C ARG A 130 7.51 -3.83 -2.86
N ASP A 131 6.40 -3.62 -2.17
CA ASP A 131 5.33 -2.72 -2.59
C ASP A 131 5.83 -1.27 -2.67
N GLN A 132 6.68 -0.82 -1.73
CA GLN A 132 7.32 0.49 -1.76
C GLN A 132 8.26 0.64 -2.97
N ALA A 133 9.10 -0.36 -3.25
CA ALA A 133 10.01 -0.35 -4.38
C ALA A 133 9.30 -0.38 -5.75
N ALA A 134 8.08 -0.91 -5.80
CA ALA A 134 7.25 -0.95 -7.01
C ALA A 134 6.53 0.39 -7.30
N LEU A 135 6.52 1.35 -6.37
CA LEU A 135 5.91 2.65 -6.60
C LEU A 135 6.76 3.47 -7.58
N PRO A 136 6.16 4.18 -8.55
CA PRO A 136 6.91 4.99 -9.50
C PRO A 136 7.87 6.00 -8.85
N MET A 137 7.49 6.59 -7.71
CA MET A 137 8.37 7.52 -6.99
C MET A 137 9.66 6.89 -6.46
N ALA A 138 9.77 5.55 -6.37
CA ALA A 138 10.98 4.86 -5.91
C ALA A 138 12.20 5.18 -6.78
N ALA A 139 12.01 5.29 -8.10
CA ALA A 139 13.08 5.59 -9.05
C ALA A 139 13.66 7.01 -8.91
N PHE A 140 12.92 7.92 -8.26
CA PHE A 140 13.27 9.35 -8.19
C PHE A 140 13.87 9.78 -6.85
N ARG A 141 14.20 8.83 -5.96
CA ARG A 141 14.77 9.11 -4.64
C ARG A 141 16.05 9.94 -4.74
N SER A 142 17.05 9.44 -5.47
CA SER A 142 18.36 10.08 -5.54
C SER A 142 18.28 11.43 -6.24
N GLN A 143 17.56 11.51 -7.37
CA GLN A 143 17.31 12.77 -8.05
C GLN A 143 16.66 13.82 -7.12
N LEU A 144 15.67 13.44 -6.31
CA LEU A 144 15.06 14.37 -5.36
C LEU A 144 16.06 14.89 -4.32
N LEU A 145 16.89 14.00 -3.77
CA LEU A 145 17.88 14.37 -2.76
C LEU A 145 18.97 15.28 -3.36
N ASP A 146 19.44 14.97 -4.57
CA ASP A 146 20.42 15.76 -5.32
C ASP A 146 19.88 17.15 -5.68
N GLN A 147 18.64 17.22 -6.17
CA GLN A 147 17.99 18.49 -6.49
C GLN A 147 17.83 19.35 -5.25
N LEU A 148 17.48 18.76 -4.10
CA LEU A 148 17.40 19.51 -2.86
C LEU A 148 18.77 19.99 -2.38
N ASN A 149 19.87 19.28 -2.64
CA ASN A 149 21.20 19.76 -2.25
C ASN A 149 21.55 21.11 -2.89
N THR A 150 21.13 21.31 -4.15
CA THR A 150 21.42 22.49 -4.96
C THR A 150 20.31 23.54 -4.95
N HIS A 151 19.05 23.12 -4.77
CA HIS A 151 17.88 23.98 -4.85
C HIS A 151 17.11 24.03 -3.54
N ARG A 152 16.61 25.21 -3.19
CA ARG A 152 15.81 25.40 -1.97
C ARG A 152 14.36 24.96 -2.12
N VAL A 153 13.85 25.00 -3.34
CA VAL A 153 12.49 24.58 -3.68
C VAL A 153 12.57 23.55 -4.80
N VAL A 154 11.79 22.48 -4.71
CA VAL A 154 11.67 21.47 -5.76
C VAL A 154 10.19 21.12 -5.92
N VAL A 155 9.72 21.01 -7.17
CA VAL A 155 8.38 20.51 -7.47
C VAL A 155 8.48 19.02 -7.84
N VAL A 156 7.72 18.18 -7.14
CA VAL A 156 7.58 16.76 -7.46
C VAL A 156 6.19 16.55 -8.03
N ALA A 157 6.14 16.29 -9.34
CA ALA A 157 4.96 15.99 -10.09
C ALA A 157 4.81 14.47 -10.29
N GLY A 158 3.57 14.00 -10.20
CA GLY A 158 3.28 12.64 -10.64
C GLY A 158 1.84 12.28 -10.39
N ASP A 159 1.42 11.18 -10.94
CA ASP A 159 0.06 10.70 -10.79
C ASP A 159 -0.36 10.45 -9.33
N THR A 160 -1.65 10.61 -9.00
CA THR A 160 -2.18 10.02 -7.76
C THR A 160 -1.85 8.52 -7.71
N GLY A 161 -1.47 8.00 -6.55
CA GLY A 161 -1.02 6.62 -6.40
C GLY A 161 0.47 6.38 -6.69
N CYS A 162 1.20 7.34 -7.28
CA CYS A 162 2.63 7.13 -7.58
C CYS A 162 3.56 7.10 -6.35
N GLY A 163 3.04 7.43 -5.17
CA GLY A 163 3.77 7.36 -3.89
C GLY A 163 4.29 8.69 -3.33
N LYS A 164 3.99 9.86 -3.94
CA LYS A 164 4.51 11.17 -3.47
C LYS A 164 4.33 11.40 -1.97
N SER A 165 3.08 11.47 -1.51
CA SER A 165 2.78 11.88 -0.13
C SER A 165 3.31 10.92 0.92
N THR A 166 3.39 9.62 0.62
CA THR A 166 3.87 8.59 1.54
C THR A 166 5.39 8.42 1.49
N GLN A 167 5.99 8.45 0.30
CA GLN A 167 7.40 8.08 0.12
C GLN A 167 8.35 9.28 0.19
N VAL A 168 7.99 10.45 -0.35
CA VAL A 168 8.85 11.64 -0.32
C VAL A 168 9.30 12.00 1.11
N PRO A 169 8.41 12.07 2.13
CA PRO A 169 8.84 12.34 3.49
C PRO A 169 9.81 11.28 4.05
N GLN A 170 9.62 10.02 3.69
CA GLN A 170 10.51 8.93 4.10
C GLN A 170 11.88 9.05 3.43
N TYR A 171 11.94 9.43 2.15
CA TYR A 171 13.20 9.66 1.45
C TYR A 171 13.98 10.81 2.07
N LEU A 172 13.30 11.92 2.38
CA LEU A 172 13.90 13.05 3.08
C LEU A 172 14.40 12.65 4.47
N HIS A 173 13.63 11.85 5.22
CA HIS A 173 14.01 11.41 6.56
C HIS A 173 15.23 10.49 6.56
N PHE A 174 15.25 9.51 5.66
CA PHE A 174 16.29 8.49 5.60
C PHE A 174 17.51 8.90 4.78
N GLY A 175 17.41 9.88 3.87
CA GLY A 175 18.52 10.28 2.99
C GLY A 175 18.80 9.24 1.90
N GLU A 176 20.05 9.05 1.50
CA GLU A 176 20.42 7.94 0.61
C GLU A 176 20.41 6.61 1.36
N LEU A 177 20.27 5.48 0.65
CA LEU A 177 20.37 4.14 1.24
C LEU A 177 21.49 3.33 0.58
N ASP A 178 22.17 2.51 1.36
CA ASP A 178 23.12 1.53 0.83
C ASP A 178 22.43 0.28 0.26
N SER A 179 23.21 -0.67 -0.24
CA SER A 179 22.74 -1.95 -0.78
C SER A 179 22.02 -2.84 0.26
N TYR A 180 22.19 -2.56 1.55
CA TYR A 180 21.52 -3.24 2.66
C TYR A 180 20.30 -2.46 3.18
N GLY A 181 19.97 -1.33 2.56
CA GLY A 181 18.84 -0.48 2.92
C GLY A 181 19.08 0.38 4.16
N GLN A 182 20.34 0.60 4.55
CA GLN A 182 20.71 1.47 5.66
C GLN A 182 20.96 2.91 5.20
N PRO A 183 20.57 3.92 5.99
CA PRO A 183 20.84 5.33 5.70
C PRO A 183 22.33 5.63 5.47
N VAL A 184 22.65 6.23 4.33
CA VAL A 184 23.98 6.78 4.01
C VAL A 184 23.92 8.29 4.21
N GLY A 185 24.67 8.79 5.19
CA GLY A 185 24.68 10.21 5.55
C GLY A 185 23.53 10.63 6.47
N LYS A 186 23.20 11.93 6.48
CA LYS A 186 22.16 12.50 7.35
C LYS A 186 20.97 12.97 6.50
N GLY A 187 19.80 12.36 6.72
CA GLY A 187 18.53 12.91 6.25
C GLY A 187 18.05 14.09 7.10
N TYR A 188 16.86 14.60 6.76
CA TYR A 188 16.22 15.71 7.45
C TYR A 188 15.59 15.25 8.77
N ARG A 189 15.95 15.94 9.88
CA ARG A 189 15.47 15.61 11.24
C ARG A 189 14.05 16.08 11.52
N ARG A 190 13.64 17.19 10.92
CA ARG A 190 12.32 17.81 11.12
C ARG A 190 11.68 18.01 9.76
N ILE A 191 10.61 17.27 9.50
CA ILE A 191 9.87 17.33 8.24
C ILE A 191 8.41 17.60 8.58
N ALA A 192 7.86 18.66 8.01
CA ALA A 192 6.45 18.98 8.12
C ALA A 192 5.77 18.72 6.76
N VAL A 193 4.67 17.97 6.78
CA VAL A 193 3.87 17.68 5.59
C VAL A 193 2.49 18.27 5.79
N THR A 194 2.13 19.24 4.95
CA THR A 194 0.80 19.84 4.98
C THR A 194 -0.17 18.97 4.19
N GLN A 195 -1.41 18.87 4.69
CA GLN A 195 -2.51 18.21 3.99
C GLN A 195 -3.74 19.09 4.13
N PRO A 196 -4.45 19.42 3.03
CA PRO A 196 -5.59 20.34 3.07
C PRO A 196 -6.84 19.73 3.73
N ARG A 197 -6.86 18.41 3.96
CA ARG A 197 -8.00 17.68 4.52
C ARG A 197 -7.62 16.96 5.81
N ARG A 198 -8.44 17.13 6.85
CA ARG A 198 -8.29 16.48 8.18
C ARG A 198 -8.05 14.98 8.06
N ILE A 199 -8.94 14.29 7.34
CA ILE A 199 -8.87 12.82 7.14
C ILE A 199 -7.61 12.42 6.37
N ALA A 200 -7.19 13.21 5.37
CA ALA A 200 -5.97 12.93 4.63
C ALA A 200 -4.74 13.03 5.53
N CYS A 201 -4.66 14.07 6.39
CA CYS A 201 -3.59 14.24 7.37
C CYS A 201 -3.47 13.03 8.30
N ILE A 202 -4.57 12.63 8.93
CA ILE A 202 -4.63 11.48 9.86
C ILE A 202 -4.21 10.19 9.14
N SER A 203 -4.82 9.90 7.99
CA SER A 203 -4.56 8.68 7.22
C SER A 203 -3.11 8.60 6.73
N LEU A 204 -2.53 9.74 6.33
CA LEU A 204 -1.16 9.80 5.85
C LEU A 204 -0.18 9.52 6.98
N ALA A 205 -0.36 10.16 8.13
CA ALA A 205 0.49 9.94 9.30
C ALA A 205 0.43 8.48 9.78
N ALA A 206 -0.77 7.90 9.88
CA ALA A 206 -0.93 6.49 10.25
C ALA A 206 -0.25 5.55 9.25
N ARG A 207 -0.40 5.82 7.94
CA ARG A 207 0.21 5.02 6.88
C ARG A 207 1.74 5.11 6.90
N VAL A 208 2.30 6.32 6.97
CA VAL A 208 3.75 6.54 7.01
C VAL A 208 4.36 5.94 8.28
N SER A 209 3.68 6.07 9.43
CA SER A 209 4.14 5.43 10.68
C SER A 209 4.24 3.91 10.54
N THR A 210 3.20 3.28 9.98
CA THR A 210 3.16 1.84 9.71
C THR A 210 4.26 1.43 8.73
N GLU A 211 4.45 2.20 7.66
CA GLU A 211 5.47 1.95 6.63
C GLU A 211 6.90 2.06 7.16
N MET A 212 7.12 2.96 8.13
CA MET A 212 8.40 3.12 8.83
C MET A 212 8.58 2.14 10.00
N LEU A 213 7.63 1.21 10.21
CA LEU A 213 7.64 0.26 11.32
C LEU A 213 7.69 0.95 12.70
N ASN A 214 7.01 2.10 12.84
CA ASN A 214 6.90 2.86 14.08
C ASN A 214 5.44 2.98 14.54
N GLU A 215 5.26 3.13 15.85
CA GLU A 215 3.96 3.48 16.43
C GLU A 215 3.63 4.96 16.18
N LEU A 216 2.37 5.24 15.85
CA LEU A 216 1.91 6.61 15.62
C LEU A 216 2.05 7.43 16.91
N GLY A 217 2.64 8.62 16.82
CA GLY A 217 2.98 9.47 17.95
C GLY A 217 4.44 9.35 18.41
N SER A 218 5.19 8.34 17.95
CA SER A 218 6.62 8.18 18.29
C SER A 218 7.51 9.06 17.39
N LYS A 219 7.73 8.63 16.14
CA LYS A 219 8.51 9.37 15.13
C LYS A 219 7.66 10.16 14.14
N VAL A 220 6.40 9.75 13.97
CA VAL A 220 5.44 10.36 13.05
C VAL A 220 4.22 10.77 13.87
N ALA A 221 3.82 12.03 13.77
CA ALA A 221 2.65 12.57 14.44
C ALA A 221 1.90 13.51 13.48
N PHE A 222 0.66 13.86 13.84
CA PHE A 222 -0.14 14.81 13.09
C PHE A 222 -0.83 15.79 14.03
N GLN A 223 -1.17 16.96 13.51
CA GLN A 223 -2.00 17.94 14.19
C GLN A 223 -3.01 18.50 13.19
N VAL A 224 -4.26 18.62 13.60
CA VAL A 224 -5.35 19.10 12.77
C VAL A 224 -6.00 20.31 13.43
N HIS A 225 -6.21 21.38 12.66
CA HIS A 225 -6.91 22.58 13.09
C HIS A 225 -8.11 22.85 12.17
N GLU A 226 -9.13 23.54 12.68
CA GLU A 226 -10.41 23.75 11.99
C GLU A 226 -10.45 24.98 11.07
N ARG A 227 -9.31 25.66 10.87
CA ARG A 227 -9.24 26.83 10.00
C ARG A 227 -8.88 26.42 8.57
N HIS A 228 -9.80 26.68 7.64
CA HIS A 228 -9.56 26.52 6.22
C HIS A 228 -8.81 27.74 5.68
N TRP A 229 -7.47 27.72 5.68
CA TRP A 229 -6.71 28.62 4.83
C TRP A 229 -6.83 28.15 3.38
N GLN A 230 -7.07 29.06 2.43
CA GLN A 230 -6.93 28.73 1.02
C GLN A 230 -5.47 28.38 0.73
N THR A 231 -5.24 27.27 0.02
CA THR A 231 -3.89 26.78 -0.34
C THR A 231 -3.02 27.87 -0.97
N ASP A 232 -3.63 28.78 -1.72
CA ASP A 232 -2.93 29.88 -2.42
C ASP A 232 -2.31 30.89 -1.44
N CYS A 233 -3.00 31.21 -0.34
CA CYS A 233 -2.44 32.05 0.73
C CYS A 233 -1.25 31.36 1.43
N LEU A 234 -1.32 30.03 1.59
CA LEU A 234 -0.21 29.25 2.16
C LEU A 234 1.02 29.28 1.22
N LEU A 235 0.82 29.18 -0.10
CA LEU A 235 1.93 29.25 -1.06
C LEU A 235 2.64 30.61 -1.02
N GLY A 236 1.89 31.72 -0.91
CA GLY A 236 2.45 33.06 -0.70
C GLY A 236 3.29 33.15 0.57
N LEU A 237 2.76 32.68 1.71
CA LEU A 237 3.49 32.65 2.98
C LEU A 237 4.75 31.78 2.90
N VAL A 238 4.68 30.61 2.26
CA VAL A 238 5.83 29.74 2.07
C VAL A 238 6.89 30.42 1.21
N LYS A 239 6.54 31.16 0.16
CA LYS A 239 7.50 31.95 -0.63
C LYS A 239 8.22 32.99 0.25
N CYS A 240 7.49 33.73 1.07
CA CYS A 240 8.10 34.67 2.03
C CYS A 240 9.03 33.96 3.04
N LEU A 241 8.63 32.79 3.56
CA LEU A 241 9.44 32.02 4.50
C LEU A 241 10.72 31.48 3.85
N VAL A 242 10.65 30.98 2.62
CA VAL A 242 11.84 30.57 1.86
C VAL A 242 12.77 31.76 1.65
N MET A 243 12.25 32.95 1.35
CA MET A 243 13.07 34.16 1.23
C MET A 243 13.74 34.54 2.56
N ALA A 244 13.03 34.44 3.68
CA ALA A 244 13.53 34.83 5.00
C ALA A 244 14.43 33.78 5.68
N ARG A 245 14.33 32.51 5.30
CA ARG A 245 15.04 31.38 5.93
C ARG A 245 15.86 30.60 4.90
N PRO A 246 17.15 30.93 4.72
CA PRO A 246 18.01 30.26 3.75
C PRO A 246 18.14 28.75 3.95
N GLU A 247 18.01 28.28 5.19
CA GLU A 247 18.06 26.86 5.57
C GLU A 247 16.77 26.08 5.26
N LEU A 248 15.66 26.79 5.00
CA LEU A 248 14.38 26.16 4.71
C LEU A 248 14.38 25.56 3.31
N ARG A 249 14.14 24.25 3.25
CA ARG A 249 13.94 23.48 2.02
C ARG A 249 12.46 23.15 1.86
N VAL A 250 11.91 23.32 0.66
CA VAL A 250 10.48 23.12 0.36
C VAL A 250 10.34 22.13 -0.80
N VAL A 251 9.47 21.13 -0.61
CA VAL A 251 9.06 20.21 -1.67
C VAL A 251 7.57 20.39 -1.94
N LEU A 252 7.24 20.82 -3.15
CA LEU A 252 5.86 20.97 -3.61
C LEU A 252 5.44 19.69 -4.33
N MET A 253 4.49 18.96 -3.75
CA MET A 253 4.01 17.72 -4.34
C MET A 253 2.70 17.98 -5.09
N SER A 254 2.73 17.85 -6.42
CA SER A 254 1.56 18.04 -7.27
C SER A 254 1.12 16.74 -7.93
N ALA A 255 -0.19 16.50 -7.93
CA ALA A 255 -0.81 15.47 -8.76
C ALA A 255 -1.37 16.02 -10.09
N THR A 256 -1.23 17.33 -10.31
CA THR A 256 -1.80 18.06 -11.46
C THR A 256 -0.70 18.58 -12.37
N ILE A 257 -1.08 18.87 -13.62
CA ILE A 257 -0.14 19.17 -14.71
C ILE A 257 0.26 20.65 -14.82
N ASN A 258 -0.33 21.55 -14.04
CA ASN A 258 0.19 22.92 -13.99
C ASN A 258 1.40 23.07 -13.06
N VAL A 259 2.38 22.17 -13.20
CA VAL A 259 3.62 22.19 -12.41
C VAL A 259 4.53 23.35 -12.79
N GLN A 260 4.35 23.90 -13.98
CA GLN A 260 5.04 25.06 -14.54
C GLN A 260 4.60 26.34 -13.86
N LEU A 261 3.31 26.49 -13.49
CA LEU A 261 2.86 27.59 -12.64
C LEU A 261 3.54 27.57 -11.27
N PHE A 262 3.69 26.40 -10.64
CA PHE A 262 4.38 26.30 -9.36
C PHE A 262 5.87 26.57 -9.50
N SER A 263 6.51 26.05 -10.54
CA SER A 263 7.92 26.32 -10.82
C SER A 263 8.17 27.81 -11.05
N SER A 264 7.39 28.48 -11.91
CA SER A 264 7.53 29.91 -12.16
C SER A 264 7.24 30.77 -10.94
N PHE A 265 6.25 30.39 -10.12
CA PHE A 265 5.97 31.06 -8.86
C PHE A 265 7.13 30.95 -7.87
N PHE A 266 7.92 29.86 -7.89
CA PHE A 266 9.11 29.67 -7.07
C PHE A 266 10.42 29.84 -7.86
N ASP A 267 10.49 30.90 -8.66
CA ASP A 267 11.70 31.38 -9.33
C ASP A 267 12.33 30.31 -10.27
N ASN A 268 11.48 29.62 -11.03
CA ASN A 268 11.81 28.53 -11.97
C ASN A 268 12.51 27.34 -11.32
N CYS A 269 12.04 26.94 -10.13
CA CYS A 269 12.61 25.79 -9.42
C CYS A 269 12.46 24.46 -10.22
N PRO A 270 13.36 23.48 -10.01
CA PRO A 270 13.34 22.22 -10.76
C PRO A 270 12.06 21.41 -10.53
N ILE A 271 11.67 20.66 -11.56
CA ILE A 271 10.49 19.79 -11.58
C ILE A 271 10.94 18.34 -11.78
N ILE A 272 10.38 17.41 -11.01
CA ILE A 272 10.59 15.96 -11.15
C ILE A 272 9.26 15.32 -11.56
N GLU A 273 9.20 14.65 -12.72
CA GLU A 273 7.98 14.07 -13.27
C GLU A 273 8.02 12.53 -13.42
N ALA A 274 7.12 11.81 -12.74
CA ALA A 274 7.26 10.36 -12.55
C ALA A 274 7.16 9.44 -13.80
N ILE A 275 6.58 9.87 -14.93
CA ILE A 275 6.47 9.08 -16.19
C ILE A 275 6.94 9.89 -17.39
N MET A 276 6.67 11.19 -17.37
CA MET A 276 7.04 12.07 -18.47
C MET A 276 8.56 12.28 -18.55
N GLU A 277 9.25 12.31 -17.41
CA GLU A 277 10.70 12.57 -17.38
C GLU A 277 11.53 11.44 -18.01
N PRO A 278 11.32 10.14 -17.69
CA PRO A 278 12.03 9.06 -18.38
C PRO A 278 11.76 9.04 -19.89
N ALA A 279 10.51 9.30 -20.30
CA ALA A 279 10.14 9.37 -21.71
C ALA A 279 10.80 10.56 -22.42
N ARG A 280 10.87 11.73 -21.77
CA ARG A 280 11.55 12.93 -22.27
C ARG A 280 13.06 12.73 -22.35
N ALA A 281 13.68 12.16 -21.32
CA ALA A 281 15.11 11.85 -21.32
C ALA A 281 15.48 10.90 -22.48
N TYR A 282 14.67 9.86 -22.71
CA TYR A 282 14.84 8.98 -23.87
C TYR A 282 14.64 9.69 -25.21
N ALA A 283 13.65 10.58 -25.30
CA ALA A 283 13.40 11.40 -26.48
C ALA A 283 14.56 12.38 -26.76
N GLU A 284 15.13 12.99 -25.72
CA GLU A 284 16.27 13.90 -25.82
C GLU A 284 17.54 13.18 -26.26
N GLN A 285 17.77 11.96 -25.76
CA GLN A 285 18.93 11.15 -26.15
C GLN A 285 18.83 10.68 -27.60
N THR A 286 17.65 10.23 -28.02
CA THR A 286 17.47 9.63 -29.35
C THR A 286 17.13 10.63 -30.44
N LYS A 287 16.58 11.81 -30.06
CA LYS A 287 16.02 12.83 -30.96
C LYS A 287 14.96 12.29 -31.94
N ARG A 288 14.41 11.10 -31.68
CA ARG A 288 13.47 10.38 -32.54
C ARG A 288 12.04 10.41 -32.03
N TRP A 289 11.77 11.11 -30.93
CA TRP A 289 10.46 11.09 -30.28
C TRP A 289 10.01 12.49 -29.85
N ILE A 290 8.71 12.72 -29.90
CA ILE A 290 8.04 13.86 -29.26
C ILE A 290 7.06 13.29 -28.24
N ILE A 291 7.23 13.69 -26.98
CA ILE A 291 6.39 13.22 -25.86
C ILE A 291 5.37 14.30 -25.51
N LEU A 292 4.07 14.00 -25.65
CA LEU A 292 2.98 14.93 -25.41
C LEU A 292 2.05 14.42 -24.29
N PRO A 293 1.87 15.15 -23.18
CA PRO A 293 0.85 14.82 -22.20
C PRO A 293 -0.55 15.11 -22.75
N LEU A 294 -1.57 14.36 -22.30
CA LEU A 294 -2.97 14.62 -22.63
C LEU A 294 -3.92 14.27 -21.47
N HIS A 295 -4.55 15.27 -20.88
CA HIS A 295 -5.55 15.11 -19.82
C HIS A 295 -6.41 16.38 -19.73
N SER A 296 -7.53 16.29 -19.01
CA SER A 296 -8.56 17.33 -18.97
C SER A 296 -8.13 18.68 -18.39
N THR A 297 -7.04 18.72 -17.63
CA THR A 297 -6.51 19.95 -17.00
C THR A 297 -5.46 20.71 -17.82
N LEU A 298 -5.08 20.22 -19.01
CA LEU A 298 -4.24 21.00 -19.94
C LEU A 298 -5.00 22.21 -20.48
N SER A 299 -4.28 23.28 -20.82
CA SER A 299 -4.83 24.39 -21.60
C SER A 299 -5.32 23.89 -22.97
N ALA A 300 -6.28 24.59 -23.59
CA ALA A 300 -6.77 24.22 -24.91
C ALA A 300 -5.63 24.16 -25.95
N VAL A 301 -4.69 25.11 -25.87
CA VAL A 301 -3.50 25.17 -26.73
C VAL A 301 -2.58 23.95 -26.53
N ASP A 302 -2.38 23.51 -25.29
CA ASP A 302 -1.54 22.33 -25.02
C ASP A 302 -2.24 21.02 -25.39
N GLN A 303 -3.56 20.93 -25.25
CA GLN A 303 -4.35 19.80 -25.74
C GLN A 303 -4.28 19.73 -27.27
N GLU A 304 -4.28 20.86 -27.95
CA GLU A 304 -4.25 20.94 -29.41
C GLU A 304 -2.98 20.33 -30.02
N LYS A 305 -1.85 20.39 -29.29
CA LYS A 305 -0.54 19.87 -29.73
C LYS A 305 -0.59 18.41 -30.17
N VAL A 306 -1.47 17.59 -29.59
CA VAL A 306 -1.55 16.16 -29.93
C VAL A 306 -2.08 15.90 -31.34
N PHE A 307 -2.83 16.85 -31.91
CA PHE A 307 -3.40 16.74 -33.26
C PHE A 307 -2.41 17.11 -34.36
N HIS A 308 -1.33 17.83 -34.05
CA HIS A 308 -0.32 18.14 -35.04
C HIS A 308 0.42 16.89 -35.53
N ILE A 309 0.81 16.90 -36.79
CA ILE A 309 1.61 15.85 -37.43
C ILE A 309 3.05 15.96 -36.90
N ALA A 310 3.66 14.82 -36.58
CA ALA A 310 5.07 14.80 -36.17
C ALA A 310 5.97 15.05 -37.38
N PRO A 311 7.11 15.76 -37.21
CA PRO A 311 8.11 15.90 -38.27
C PRO A 311 8.60 14.56 -38.80
N ASP A 312 9.05 14.54 -40.05
CA ASP A 312 9.58 13.33 -40.68
C ASP A 312 10.76 12.75 -39.89
N GLY A 313 10.75 11.43 -39.71
CA GLY A 313 11.75 10.72 -38.92
C GLY A 313 11.53 10.75 -37.40
N VAL A 314 10.49 11.45 -36.91
CA VAL A 314 10.19 11.58 -35.48
C VAL A 314 8.84 10.94 -35.14
N ARG A 315 8.80 10.17 -34.04
CA ARG A 315 7.61 9.48 -33.56
C ARG A 315 6.89 10.28 -32.49
N LYS A 316 5.60 10.51 -32.66
CA LYS A 316 4.73 11.08 -31.61
C LYS A 316 4.34 10.02 -30.58
N CYS A 317 4.57 10.31 -29.31
CA CYS A 317 4.12 9.53 -28.17
C CYS A 317 3.18 10.40 -27.33
N VAL A 318 1.94 9.96 -27.16
CA VAL A 318 0.93 10.67 -26.36
C VAL A 318 0.74 9.92 -25.05
N LEU A 319 1.01 10.59 -23.93
CA LEU A 319 0.78 10.07 -22.58
C LEU A 319 -0.57 10.59 -22.09
N SER A 320 -1.60 9.74 -22.17
CA SER A 320 -2.99 10.16 -21.98
C SER A 320 -3.69 9.50 -20.80
N THR A 321 -4.65 10.22 -20.23
CA THR A 321 -5.69 9.68 -19.33
C THR A 321 -6.86 9.09 -20.14
N ASN A 322 -7.97 8.73 -19.49
CA ASN A 322 -9.17 8.25 -20.17
C ASN A 322 -9.82 9.28 -21.12
N ILE A 323 -9.35 10.53 -21.19
CA ILE A 323 -9.84 11.54 -22.14
C ILE A 323 -9.69 11.10 -23.61
N SER A 324 -8.64 10.32 -23.93
CA SER A 324 -8.42 9.79 -25.27
C SER A 324 -9.27 8.56 -25.58
N GLU A 325 -10.04 8.04 -24.63
CA GLU A 325 -10.80 6.80 -24.77
C GLU A 325 -12.11 6.99 -25.55
N THR A 326 -12.82 8.09 -25.31
CA THR A 326 -14.15 8.37 -25.89
C THR A 326 -14.15 9.62 -26.76
N SER A 327 -13.63 10.75 -26.27
CA SER A 327 -14.04 12.07 -26.77
C SER A 327 -13.08 12.75 -27.75
N LEU A 328 -11.86 12.23 -27.95
CA LEU A 328 -10.85 12.86 -28.81
C LEU A 328 -10.31 11.90 -29.87
N THR A 329 -10.28 12.32 -31.13
CA THR A 329 -9.71 11.53 -32.25
C THR A 329 -8.33 12.05 -32.60
N ILE A 330 -7.29 11.34 -32.19
CA ILE A 330 -5.90 11.67 -32.55
C ILE A 330 -5.52 10.82 -33.75
N ASP A 331 -5.23 11.47 -34.87
CA ASP A 331 -4.85 10.78 -36.09
C ASP A 331 -3.41 10.25 -36.04
N GLY A 332 -3.17 9.15 -36.74
CA GLY A 332 -1.85 8.52 -36.85
C GLY A 332 -1.45 7.61 -35.68
N ILE A 333 -2.34 7.37 -34.71
CA ILE A 333 -2.08 6.41 -33.64
C ILE A 333 -2.16 4.98 -34.19
N ARG A 334 -1.02 4.28 -34.21
CA ARG A 334 -0.90 2.88 -34.65
C ARG A 334 -0.59 1.91 -33.52
N PHE A 335 -0.12 2.43 -32.39
CA PHE A 335 0.24 1.65 -31.22
C PHE A 335 -0.43 2.23 -29.99
N VAL A 336 -1.11 1.38 -29.23
CA VAL A 336 -1.72 1.74 -27.94
C VAL A 336 -1.07 0.87 -26.86
N ALA A 337 -0.63 1.49 -25.77
CA ALA A 337 -0.21 0.81 -24.56
C ALA A 337 -1.30 1.03 -23.50
N ASP A 338 -2.03 -0.03 -23.15
CA ASP A 338 -3.15 0.01 -22.22
C ASP A 338 -2.73 -0.52 -20.84
N SER A 339 -2.75 0.37 -19.84
CA SER A 339 -2.43 0.02 -18.47
C SER A 339 -3.50 -0.83 -17.78
N GLY A 340 -4.72 -0.91 -18.34
CA GLY A 340 -5.84 -1.62 -17.74
C GLY A 340 -6.50 -0.88 -16.58
N LYS A 341 -6.15 0.40 -16.36
CA LYS A 341 -6.62 1.17 -15.21
C LYS A 341 -7.22 2.52 -15.59
N VAL A 342 -8.12 3.00 -14.74
CA VAL A 342 -8.75 4.32 -14.81
C VAL A 342 -8.84 4.91 -13.41
N LYS A 343 -8.88 6.24 -13.32
CA LYS A 343 -9.11 6.96 -12.08
C LYS A 343 -10.51 7.55 -12.10
N GLU A 344 -11.35 7.12 -11.17
CA GLU A 344 -12.74 7.57 -11.06
C GLU A 344 -13.02 8.12 -9.67
N LEU A 345 -13.96 9.06 -9.61
CA LEU A 345 -14.44 9.63 -8.34
C LEU A 345 -15.36 8.63 -7.67
N SER A 346 -14.85 7.95 -6.65
CA SER A 346 -15.63 7.03 -5.82
C SER A 346 -16.13 7.70 -4.55
N TRP A 347 -17.35 7.38 -4.13
CA TRP A 347 -17.86 7.77 -2.82
C TRP A 347 -17.29 6.83 -1.74
N ASP A 348 -16.67 7.42 -0.73
CA ASP A 348 -16.24 6.69 0.46
C ASP A 348 -17.27 6.91 1.56
N SER A 349 -18.11 5.89 1.82
CA SER A 349 -19.18 5.97 2.82
C SER A 349 -18.66 6.16 4.24
N SER A 350 -17.49 5.59 4.54
CA SER A 350 -16.85 5.72 5.85
C SER A 350 -16.30 7.12 6.11
N ALA A 351 -15.84 7.79 5.06
CA ALA A 351 -15.23 9.11 5.13
C ALA A 351 -16.18 10.24 4.67
N ARG A 352 -17.40 9.91 4.23
CA ARG A 352 -18.41 10.82 3.65
C ARG A 352 -17.83 11.80 2.63
N LEU A 353 -16.91 11.32 1.77
CA LEU A 353 -16.22 12.17 0.81
C LEU A 353 -16.01 11.46 -0.53
N ARG A 354 -16.01 12.26 -1.60
CA ARG A 354 -15.62 11.81 -2.95
C ARG A 354 -14.10 11.73 -3.01
N ARG A 355 -13.56 10.56 -3.32
CA ARG A 355 -12.13 10.31 -3.50
C ARG A 355 -11.89 9.76 -4.89
N LEU A 356 -10.94 10.37 -5.60
CA LEU A 356 -10.40 9.80 -6.82
C LEU A 356 -9.65 8.50 -6.47
N LYS A 357 -10.18 7.35 -6.87
CA LYS A 357 -9.58 6.03 -6.68
C LYS A 357 -9.26 5.44 -8.05
N GLU A 358 -8.23 4.61 -8.06
CA GLU A 358 -7.84 3.85 -9.24
C GLU A 358 -8.65 2.54 -9.26
N PHE A 359 -9.24 2.24 -10.41
CA PHE A 359 -10.03 1.05 -10.66
C PHE A 359 -9.52 0.33 -11.92
N PRO A 360 -9.65 -1.00 -11.98
CA PRO A 360 -9.57 -1.72 -13.26
C PRO A 360 -10.59 -1.14 -14.24
N ILE A 361 -10.22 -1.08 -15.52
CA ILE A 361 -11.16 -0.67 -16.56
C ILE A 361 -12.17 -1.76 -16.88
N SER A 362 -13.29 -1.38 -17.50
CA SER A 362 -14.22 -2.35 -18.06
C SER A 362 -13.69 -2.96 -19.38
N LYS A 363 -14.23 -4.12 -19.76
CA LYS A 363 -13.97 -4.74 -21.07
C LYS A 363 -14.34 -3.79 -22.21
N ALA A 364 -15.43 -3.03 -22.09
CA ALA A 364 -15.82 -1.99 -23.02
C ALA A 364 -14.73 -0.93 -23.17
N SER A 365 -14.21 -0.40 -22.06
CA SER A 365 -13.11 0.58 -22.05
C SER A 365 -11.84 0.04 -22.71
N ALA A 366 -11.43 -1.18 -22.37
CA ALA A 366 -10.29 -1.86 -22.98
C ALA A 366 -10.44 -2.04 -24.50
N ASN A 367 -11.66 -2.24 -24.98
CA ASN A 367 -11.95 -2.36 -26.41
C ASN A 367 -11.98 -1.00 -27.11
N GLN A 368 -12.51 0.04 -26.44
CA GLN A 368 -12.43 1.41 -26.94
C GLN A 368 -10.98 1.88 -27.09
N ARG A 369 -10.13 1.60 -26.09
CA ARG A 369 -8.69 1.87 -26.13
C ARG A 369 -8.00 1.14 -27.28
N LYS A 370 -8.26 -0.16 -27.44
CA LYS A 370 -7.77 -0.95 -28.60
C LYS A 370 -8.20 -0.32 -29.94
N GLY A 371 -9.43 0.16 -30.03
CA GLY A 371 -9.97 0.80 -31.22
C GLY A 371 -9.22 2.07 -31.65
N ARG A 372 -8.45 2.71 -30.75
CA ARG A 372 -7.65 3.90 -31.07
C ARG A 372 -6.48 3.62 -32.00
N ALA A 373 -5.94 2.41 -32.00
CA ALA A 373 -4.83 2.02 -32.87
C ALA A 373 -5.27 1.72 -34.32
N GLY A 374 -6.55 1.41 -34.54
CA GLY A 374 -7.05 0.85 -35.81
C GLY A 374 -7.65 1.87 -36.78
N ARG A 375 -7.58 3.17 -36.48
CA ARG A 375 -8.37 4.19 -37.20
C ARG A 375 -7.81 4.56 -38.56
N THR A 376 -6.51 4.75 -38.65
CA THR A 376 -5.81 5.12 -39.89
C THR A 376 -5.11 3.92 -40.54
N GLY A 377 -5.55 2.71 -40.20
CA GLY A 377 -5.07 1.42 -40.73
C GLY A 377 -4.60 0.45 -39.63
N PRO A 378 -3.91 -0.66 -39.99
CA PRO A 378 -3.57 -1.75 -39.07
C PRO A 378 -2.77 -1.33 -37.82
N GLY A 379 -3.40 -1.39 -36.64
CA GLY A 379 -2.77 -1.03 -35.37
C GLY A 379 -2.57 -2.19 -34.41
N VAL A 380 -1.74 -1.97 -33.38
CA VAL A 380 -1.48 -2.92 -32.30
C VAL A 380 -1.83 -2.28 -30.95
N CYS A 381 -2.50 -3.04 -30.08
CA CYS A 381 -2.75 -2.65 -28.71
C CYS A 381 -2.04 -3.62 -27.76
N PHE A 382 -1.09 -3.10 -26.98
CA PHE A 382 -0.38 -3.83 -25.94
C PHE A 382 -1.10 -3.63 -24.61
N ARG A 383 -1.53 -4.71 -23.98
CA ARG A 383 -2.25 -4.69 -22.70
C ARG A 383 -1.28 -5.11 -21.59
N PHE A 384 -1.18 -4.31 -20.53
CA PHE A 384 -0.28 -4.57 -19.39
C PHE A 384 -0.98 -5.31 -18.24
N TYR A 385 -1.85 -6.24 -18.60
CA TYR A 385 -2.64 -7.08 -17.70
C TYR A 385 -2.86 -8.44 -18.36
N SER A 386 -3.04 -9.48 -17.55
CA SER A 386 -3.18 -10.84 -18.06
C SER A 386 -4.54 -11.07 -18.73
N GLN A 387 -4.66 -12.15 -19.49
CA GLN A 387 -5.95 -12.58 -20.02
C GLN A 387 -6.94 -12.89 -18.90
N GLU A 388 -6.46 -13.48 -17.79
CA GLU A 388 -7.26 -13.77 -16.61
C GLU A 388 -7.80 -12.48 -15.96
N ASP A 389 -6.97 -11.44 -15.82
CA ASP A 389 -7.42 -10.14 -15.31
C ASP A 389 -8.49 -9.53 -16.24
N TYR A 390 -8.26 -9.57 -17.55
CA TYR A 390 -9.23 -9.07 -18.53
C TYR A 390 -10.57 -9.81 -18.44
N ASP A 391 -10.54 -11.13 -18.23
CA ASP A 391 -11.74 -11.93 -18.12
C ASP A 391 -12.54 -11.62 -16.84
N GLN A 392 -11.85 -11.17 -15.79
CA GLN A 392 -12.44 -10.68 -14.53
C GLN A 392 -12.97 -9.23 -14.61
N PHE A 393 -12.60 -8.45 -15.63
CA PHE A 393 -13.10 -7.08 -15.78
C PHE A 393 -14.61 -7.06 -16.01
N GLU A 394 -15.28 -6.06 -15.42
CA GLU A 394 -16.70 -5.79 -15.68
C GLU A 394 -16.92 -5.50 -17.17
N VAL A 395 -18.07 -5.91 -17.70
CA VAL A 395 -18.36 -5.77 -19.15
C VAL A 395 -18.38 -4.30 -19.57
N CYS A 396 -19.04 -3.46 -18.78
CA CYS A 396 -19.13 -2.02 -18.94
C CYS A 396 -18.92 -1.36 -17.59
N SER A 397 -18.40 -0.14 -17.59
CA SER A 397 -18.30 0.62 -16.34
C SER A 397 -19.70 0.90 -15.81
N PRO A 398 -19.95 0.82 -14.49
CA PRO A 398 -21.27 1.08 -13.92
C PRO A 398 -21.77 2.47 -14.35
N VAL A 399 -23.00 2.54 -14.87
CA VAL A 399 -23.62 3.84 -15.20
C VAL A 399 -23.78 4.60 -13.89
N SER A 400 -22.98 5.65 -13.72
CA SER A 400 -23.05 6.51 -12.54
C SER A 400 -24.30 7.39 -12.63
N PHE A 401 -25.47 6.84 -12.26
CA PHE A 401 -26.65 7.65 -11.97
C PHE A 401 -26.39 8.44 -10.68
N PHE A 402 -25.99 9.69 -10.81
CA PHE A 402 -26.03 10.64 -9.70
C PHE A 402 -27.45 11.22 -9.60
N PHE A 403 -28.32 10.57 -8.84
CA PHE A 403 -29.50 11.26 -8.32
C PHE A 403 -29.04 12.20 -7.20
N LEU A 404 -29.09 13.51 -7.46
CA LEU A 404 -29.15 14.50 -6.39
C LEU A 404 -30.59 14.47 -5.84
N LEU A 405 -30.88 13.56 -4.91
CA LEU A 405 -32.10 13.65 -4.11
C LEU A 405 -31.89 14.78 -3.08
N HIS A 406 -32.31 15.99 -3.44
CA HIS A 406 -32.58 17.03 -2.46
C HIS A 406 -33.99 16.75 -1.91
N ASP A 407 -34.09 16.63 -0.59
CA ASP A 407 -35.32 16.52 0.19
C ASP A 407 -36.26 15.36 -0.17
N TRP A 408 -36.00 14.19 0.41
CA TRP A 408 -37.02 13.15 0.57
C TRP A 408 -37.31 12.99 2.07
N ASP A 409 -38.51 13.43 2.45
CA ASP A 409 -39.04 13.43 3.80
C ASP A 409 -39.24 11.99 4.30
N HIS A 410 -38.78 11.71 5.52
CA HIS A 410 -38.71 10.35 6.09
C HIS A 410 -40.07 9.82 6.62
N SER A 411 -41.17 10.47 6.28
CA SER A 411 -42.49 10.24 6.90
C SER A 411 -43.37 9.17 6.23
N SER A 412 -42.95 8.58 5.11
CA SER A 412 -43.77 7.56 4.43
C SER A 412 -42.96 6.40 3.87
N LEU A 413 -42.63 5.41 4.70
CA LEU A 413 -42.29 4.06 4.24
C LEU A 413 -42.51 3.06 5.39
N SER A 414 -43.70 2.46 5.40
CA SER A 414 -43.96 1.21 6.10
C SER A 414 -43.19 0.07 5.41
N VAL A 415 -42.49 -0.71 6.21
CA VAL A 415 -41.70 -1.86 5.75
C VAL A 415 -42.64 -3.01 5.40
N SER A 416 -42.65 -3.42 4.13
CA SER A 416 -43.03 -4.77 3.72
C SER A 416 -41.98 -5.33 2.75
N HIS A 417 -41.67 -6.62 2.95
CA HIS A 417 -40.56 -7.38 2.40
C HIS A 417 -40.76 -7.79 0.91
N PRO A 418 -39.73 -8.37 0.24
CA PRO A 418 -39.31 -7.98 -1.09
C PRO A 418 -39.87 -8.84 -2.22
N THR A 419 -40.31 -8.22 -3.31
CA THR A 419 -40.39 -8.86 -4.64
C THR A 419 -40.14 -7.84 -5.75
N SER A 420 -39.11 -8.13 -6.56
CA SER A 420 -38.85 -7.67 -7.93
C SER A 420 -39.42 -6.30 -8.37
N LEU A 421 -38.58 -5.26 -8.35
CA LEU A 421 -38.85 -4.02 -9.09
C LEU A 421 -38.20 -4.07 -10.47
N SER A 422 -39.00 -4.40 -11.49
CA SER A 422 -38.68 -4.10 -12.88
C SER A 422 -39.03 -2.62 -13.15
N VAL A 423 -38.06 -1.82 -13.58
CA VAL A 423 -38.30 -0.44 -13.98
C VAL A 423 -38.78 -0.44 -15.44
N ARG A 424 -40.09 -0.24 -15.64
CA ARG A 424 -40.65 0.14 -16.95
C ARG A 424 -40.43 1.63 -17.15
N SER A 425 -39.73 1.99 -18.22
CA SER A 425 -39.65 3.35 -18.72
C SER A 425 -41.02 3.79 -19.27
N ARG A 426 -41.50 4.96 -18.83
CA ARG A 426 -42.43 5.78 -19.60
C ARG A 426 -41.79 7.15 -19.75
N PHE A 427 -41.29 7.41 -20.95
CA PHE A 427 -41.10 8.76 -21.46
C PHE A 427 -42.45 9.26 -21.96
N GLN A 428 -42.89 10.41 -21.47
CA GLN A 428 -43.69 11.38 -22.21
C GLN A 428 -42.94 12.70 -22.19
#